data_AF-Q2SB41-F1
#
_entry.id   AF-Q2SB41-F1
#
_cell.length_a   1.000
_cell.length_b   1.000
_cell.length_c   1.000
_cell.angle_alpha   90.00
_cell.angle_beta   90.00
_cell.angle_gamma   90.00
#
_symmetry.space_group_name_H-M   'P 1'
#
loop_
_entity.id
_entity.type
_entity.pdbx_description
1 polymer ?
#
loop_
_entity_poly.entity_id
_entity_poly.type
_entity_poly.pdbx_seq_one_letter_code
_entity_poly.pdbx_strand_id
1 'polypeptide(L)'
;MKQFSFEFRGQLSPGADQAKVQARLAKLFQTAPAQLAPLFNGEAIFLREGLNEFTAKSYLQQFARVGAVGAVREQTTHTAPASDAIHTVNTIHTTKPGHNISVSPTSPPKATEMSPKSDDRSRCPKCQSLNIDAIQCLDCGVILEKYRQMQERLQNPPPQPAPVQAEPFRLEEADREQKRAAKWLSWAGLILTIVFVSDNYLLKMNFLYSAGIDLGYIPFFIGHLVLLRGCILYAESKGYSMLVGLLGLFSLAGLSILILLPDHRRDKSGVTGKHLATAGACILVCVVWLAGFFNKLHDMSEIANGAQQLSAGRHEYPDPALDSAPDVYEREQKEMQAYLEKSLKTIKDGSFRPSEITTLADVMFGALARYETWRNYQRYRHVAEQQPLPEPLASDWTKQNQRLFATLLYKNIDREKQRRLYTEKQNWLVGANPDQVGPFWDKFSRYLFDVLSDYMAAYRNALYLQPYNNDKNAPPPVVTLDLREMNLPDYAKLRKEVTLDTVTYSATLGQLSHTPLTVAFYLEPYTQRFGKQGVLTKGVVISPDFPSKYLYGHFNVFNRYPVEQELRE
;
A
#
# COMPACT_ATOMS: atom_id res chain seq x y z
N MET A 1 6.45 -12.37 13.09
CA MET A 1 6.40 -12.24 11.62
C MET A 1 7.82 -12.36 11.10
N LYS A 2 8.05 -13.15 10.04
CA LYS A 2 9.36 -13.24 9.38
C LYS A 2 9.65 -11.93 8.64
N GLN A 3 10.84 -11.36 8.81
CA GLN A 3 11.29 -10.18 8.05
C GLN A 3 12.21 -10.63 6.93
N PHE A 4 12.26 -9.87 5.85
CA PHE A 4 13.08 -10.15 4.68
C PHE A 4 13.86 -8.91 4.27
N SER A 5 15.01 -9.13 3.63
CA SER A 5 15.80 -8.08 2.97
C SER A 5 15.97 -8.40 1.49
N PHE A 6 15.94 -7.37 0.64
CA PHE A 6 16.32 -7.47 -0.77
C PHE A 6 17.66 -6.78 -1.00
N GLU A 7 18.54 -7.44 -1.77
CA GLU A 7 19.89 -6.98 -2.06
C GLU A 7 20.19 -7.07 -3.57
N PHE A 8 20.85 -6.04 -4.12
CA PHE A 8 21.37 -6.03 -5.48
C PHE A 8 22.79 -5.46 -5.51
N ARG A 9 23.73 -6.17 -6.15
CA ARG A 9 25.16 -5.81 -6.23
C ARG A 9 25.64 -5.67 -7.68
N GLY A 10 24.79 -5.22 -8.59
CA GLY A 10 25.16 -5.01 -9.98
C GLY A 10 25.12 -6.26 -10.87
N GLN A 11 24.67 -7.42 -10.37
CA GLN A 11 24.63 -8.65 -11.16
C GLN A 11 23.60 -8.57 -12.31
N LEU A 12 23.97 -9.06 -13.48
CA LEU A 12 23.12 -9.04 -14.68
C LEU A 12 22.58 -10.44 -14.98
N SER A 13 21.40 -10.51 -15.58
CA SER A 13 20.86 -11.76 -16.12
C SER A 13 21.74 -12.26 -17.29
N PRO A 14 21.81 -13.58 -17.54
CA PRO A 14 22.58 -14.11 -18.66
C PRO A 14 22.22 -13.45 -20.00
N GLY A 15 23.24 -12.94 -20.71
CA GLY A 15 23.05 -12.27 -22.01
C GLY A 15 22.51 -10.83 -21.95
N ALA A 16 22.35 -10.24 -20.76
CA ALA A 16 21.90 -8.87 -20.62
C ALA A 16 23.03 -7.85 -20.81
N ASP A 17 22.74 -6.77 -21.55
CA ASP A 17 23.66 -5.65 -21.79
C ASP A 17 23.63 -4.65 -20.63
N GLN A 18 24.77 -4.42 -19.99
CA GLN A 18 24.88 -3.56 -18.80
C GLN A 18 24.32 -2.15 -19.03
N ALA A 19 24.63 -1.53 -20.17
CA ALA A 19 24.18 -0.16 -20.46
C ALA A 19 22.65 -0.10 -20.60
N LYS A 20 22.04 -1.10 -21.24
CA LYS A 20 20.58 -1.22 -21.36
C LYS A 20 19.93 -1.52 -20.01
N VAL A 21 20.51 -2.39 -19.18
CA VAL A 21 20.00 -2.72 -17.83
C VAL A 21 20.08 -1.49 -16.93
N GLN A 22 21.19 -0.76 -16.94
CA GLN A 22 21.38 0.47 -16.18
C GLN A 22 20.37 1.56 -16.60
N ALA A 23 20.13 1.74 -17.90
CA ALA A 23 19.12 2.69 -18.38
C ALA A 23 17.70 2.32 -17.94
N ARG A 24 17.37 1.02 -17.93
CA ARG A 24 16.06 0.53 -17.47
C ARG A 24 15.89 0.65 -15.96
N LEU A 25 16.93 0.36 -15.17
CA LEU A 25 16.92 0.58 -13.72
C LEU A 25 16.82 2.08 -13.38
N ALA A 26 17.49 2.95 -14.14
CA ALA A 26 17.39 4.39 -13.97
C ALA A 26 15.95 4.88 -14.15
N LYS A 27 15.25 4.34 -15.16
CA LYS A 27 13.82 4.60 -15.37
C LYS A 27 12.95 4.06 -14.24
N LEU A 28 13.26 2.87 -13.71
CA LEU A 28 12.53 2.27 -12.58
C LEU A 28 12.64 3.14 -11.32
N PHE A 29 13.83 3.67 -11.04
CA PHE A 29 14.10 4.51 -9.88
C PHE A 29 13.89 6.01 -10.12
N GLN A 30 13.42 6.39 -11.31
CA GLN A 30 13.22 7.79 -11.71
C GLN A 30 14.47 8.66 -11.49
N THR A 31 15.64 8.10 -11.80
CA THR A 31 16.93 8.75 -11.67
C THR A 31 17.70 8.76 -12.99
N ALA A 32 18.80 9.50 -13.06
CA ALA A 32 19.70 9.48 -14.20
C ALA A 32 20.60 8.22 -14.16
N PRO A 33 20.89 7.57 -15.30
CA PRO A 33 21.73 6.37 -15.35
C PRO A 33 23.11 6.55 -14.70
N ALA A 34 23.70 7.74 -14.80
CA ALA A 34 24.98 8.07 -14.17
C ALA A 34 24.96 7.91 -12.63
N GLN A 35 23.81 8.11 -11.98
CA GLN A 35 23.67 7.96 -10.54
C GLN A 35 23.65 6.48 -10.09
N LEU A 36 23.38 5.55 -11.02
CA LEU A 36 23.37 4.13 -10.75
C LEU A 36 24.69 3.43 -11.11
N ALA A 37 25.65 4.13 -11.74
CA ALA A 37 26.95 3.56 -12.10
C ALA A 37 27.69 2.90 -10.93
N PRO A 38 27.67 3.45 -9.69
CA PRO A 38 28.28 2.82 -8.52
C PRO A 38 27.69 1.45 -8.14
N LEU A 39 26.47 1.13 -8.58
CA LEU A 39 25.87 -0.19 -8.32
C LEU A 39 26.43 -1.28 -9.25
N PHE A 40 26.87 -0.92 -10.46
CA PHE A 40 27.33 -1.87 -11.47
C PHE A 40 28.84 -2.05 -11.50
N ASN A 41 29.60 -1.09 -10.97
CA ASN A 41 31.05 -1.21 -10.79
C ASN A 41 31.42 -1.85 -9.43
N GLY A 42 30.43 -2.17 -8.59
CA GLY A 42 30.61 -2.81 -7.28
C GLY A 42 30.96 -1.85 -6.13
N GLU A 43 30.92 -0.54 -6.35
CA GLU A 43 31.21 0.47 -5.32
C GLU A 43 30.05 0.68 -4.31
N ALA A 44 28.83 0.30 -4.68
CA ALA A 44 27.64 0.40 -3.84
C ALA A 44 26.74 -0.84 -3.98
N ILE A 45 25.96 -1.11 -2.93
CA ILE A 45 24.90 -2.12 -2.94
C ILE A 45 23.55 -1.45 -2.74
N PHE A 46 22.53 -1.93 -3.44
CA PHE A 46 21.16 -1.56 -3.15
C PHE A 46 20.60 -2.57 -2.14
N LEU A 47 20.38 -2.13 -0.91
CA LEU A 47 19.86 -2.94 0.19
C LEU A 47 18.55 -2.33 0.73
N ARG A 48 17.52 -3.17 0.86
CA ARG A 48 16.26 -2.79 1.50
C ARG A 48 15.84 -3.84 2.52
N GLU A 49 15.76 -3.44 3.78
CA GLU A 49 15.48 -4.32 4.92
C GLU A 49 14.07 -4.09 5.51
N GLY A 50 13.64 -4.97 6.41
CA GLY A 50 12.34 -4.87 7.08
C GLY A 50 11.15 -5.12 6.15
N LEU A 51 11.37 -5.84 5.05
CA LEU A 51 10.32 -6.17 4.09
C LEU A 51 9.52 -7.38 4.59
N ASN A 52 8.24 -7.44 4.24
CA ASN A 52 7.51 -8.71 4.27
C ASN A 52 7.88 -9.53 3.01
N GLU A 53 7.53 -10.83 3.02
CA GLU A 53 7.88 -11.76 1.95
C GLU A 53 7.38 -11.32 0.57
N PHE A 54 6.15 -10.79 0.50
CA PHE A 54 5.53 -10.32 -0.74
C PHE A 54 6.29 -9.13 -1.33
N THR A 55 6.63 -8.14 -0.51
CA THR A 55 7.39 -6.96 -0.95
C THR A 55 8.81 -7.34 -1.37
N ALA A 56 9.47 -8.25 -0.65
CA ALA A 56 10.81 -8.73 -1.02
C ALA A 56 10.81 -9.49 -2.36
N LYS A 57 9.81 -10.36 -2.59
CA LYS A 57 9.61 -11.03 -3.88
C LYS A 57 9.28 -10.04 -5.01
N SER A 58 8.55 -8.96 -4.73
CA SER A 58 8.28 -7.89 -5.70
C SER A 58 9.58 -7.19 -6.15
N TYR A 59 10.52 -6.89 -5.24
CA TYR A 59 11.81 -6.31 -5.63
C TYR A 59 12.61 -7.26 -6.54
N LEU A 60 12.65 -8.55 -6.19
CA LEU A 60 13.31 -9.57 -7.02
C LEU A 60 12.77 -9.59 -8.45
N GLN A 61 11.44 -9.55 -8.58
CA GLN A 61 10.77 -9.52 -9.88
C GLN A 61 11.02 -8.22 -10.67
N GLN A 62 11.02 -7.07 -10.00
CA GLN A 62 11.25 -5.77 -10.65
C GLN A 62 12.67 -5.68 -11.23
N PHE A 63 13.67 -6.15 -10.50
CA PHE A 63 15.06 -6.21 -10.97
C PHE A 63 15.22 -7.25 -12.10
N ALA A 64 14.61 -8.43 -11.97
CA ALA A 64 14.66 -9.46 -13.01
C ALA A 64 14.08 -8.96 -14.35
N ARG A 65 12.97 -8.22 -14.33
CA ARG A 65 12.31 -7.65 -15.52
C ARG A 65 13.21 -6.71 -16.32
N VAL A 66 14.15 -6.03 -15.66
CA VAL A 66 15.06 -5.09 -16.31
C VAL A 66 16.41 -5.72 -16.66
N GLY A 67 16.60 -7.02 -16.41
CA GLY A 67 17.82 -7.78 -16.70
C GLY A 67 18.85 -7.75 -15.56
N ALA A 68 18.42 -7.46 -14.34
CA ALA A 68 19.25 -7.42 -13.14
C ALA A 68 18.91 -8.59 -12.18
N VAL A 69 19.91 -9.12 -11.50
CA VAL A 69 19.77 -10.25 -10.56
C VAL A 69 19.99 -9.75 -9.14
N GLY A 70 18.93 -9.81 -8.32
CA GLY A 70 19.00 -9.53 -6.88
C GLY A 70 18.84 -10.80 -6.04
N ALA A 71 18.99 -10.66 -4.72
CA ALA A 71 18.82 -11.74 -3.76
C ALA A 71 17.84 -11.32 -2.65
N VAL A 72 17.02 -12.26 -2.19
CA VAL A 72 16.17 -12.09 -1.01
C VAL A 72 16.71 -12.96 0.12
N ARG A 73 16.81 -12.41 1.33
CA ARG A 73 17.24 -13.14 2.54
C ARG A 73 16.20 -12.99 3.63
N GLU A 74 15.94 -14.07 4.37
CA GLU A 74 15.13 -14.04 5.59
C GLU A 74 15.99 -13.48 6.75
N GLN A 75 15.47 -12.48 7.45
CA GLN A 75 16.09 -11.88 8.63
C GLN A 75 15.55 -12.58 9.87
N THR A 76 16.39 -13.40 10.52
CA THR A 76 16.10 -13.93 11.85
C THR A 76 16.21 -12.82 12.88
N THR A 77 15.13 -12.52 13.58
CA THR A 77 15.12 -11.62 14.74
C THR A 77 15.98 -12.20 15.85
N HIS A 78 17.25 -11.77 15.92
CA HIS A 78 18.08 -11.90 17.10
C HIS A 78 18.00 -10.59 17.90
N THR A 79 17.61 -10.72 19.17
CA THR A 79 17.52 -9.61 20.12
C THR A 79 18.91 -9.30 20.71
N ALA A 80 19.28 -8.00 20.61
CA ALA A 80 20.14 -7.16 21.46
C ALA A 80 21.68 -7.14 21.28
N PRO A 81 22.38 -6.03 21.68
CA PRO A 81 21.92 -4.66 21.97
C PRO A 81 22.59 -3.59 21.06
N ALA A 82 22.15 -2.34 21.23
CA ALA A 82 22.57 -1.15 20.49
C ALA A 82 24.10 -0.94 20.41
N SER A 83 24.57 -0.61 19.21
CA SER A 83 25.72 0.26 18.99
C SER A 83 25.41 1.15 17.79
N ASP A 84 25.56 2.45 18.00
CA ASP A 84 25.47 3.49 16.99
C ASP A 84 26.33 3.19 15.76
N ALA A 85 25.71 3.21 14.59
CA ALA A 85 26.36 3.56 13.33
C ALA A 85 25.30 4.07 12.35
N ILE A 86 25.16 5.38 12.33
CA ILE A 86 24.57 6.18 11.26
C ILE A 86 25.28 5.81 9.94
N HIS A 87 24.57 5.32 8.92
CA HIS A 87 25.00 5.51 7.54
C HIS A 87 23.85 5.93 6.61
N THR A 88 23.88 7.24 6.45
CA THR A 88 23.20 8.16 5.56
C THR A 88 23.15 7.70 4.10
N VAL A 89 21.97 7.88 3.51
CA VAL A 89 21.77 8.10 2.09
C VAL A 89 22.64 9.27 1.65
N ASN A 90 23.62 9.04 0.77
CA ASN A 90 24.33 10.13 0.10
C ASN A 90 23.72 10.39 -1.28
N THR A 91 22.95 11.46 -1.32
CA THR A 91 22.50 12.19 -2.50
C THR A 91 23.71 12.79 -3.22
N ILE A 92 23.74 12.66 -4.55
CA ILE A 92 24.78 13.22 -5.42
C ILE A 92 24.58 14.74 -5.51
N HIS A 93 25.54 15.51 -5.00
CA HIS A 93 25.79 16.89 -5.43
C HIS A 93 27.28 17.14 -5.63
N THR A 94 27.57 17.68 -6.81
CA THR A 94 28.86 18.12 -7.34
C THR A 94 29.40 19.35 -6.61
N THR A 95 30.64 19.31 -6.12
CA THR A 95 31.54 20.48 -6.09
C THR A 95 33.01 20.06 -6.07
N LYS A 96 33.83 20.89 -6.74
CA LYS A 96 35.27 20.81 -7.03
C LYS A 96 36.17 20.72 -5.77
N PRO A 97 37.40 20.16 -5.89
CA PRO A 97 38.35 20.07 -4.78
C PRO A 97 39.18 21.36 -4.59
N GLY A 98 39.50 21.62 -3.32
CA GLY A 98 40.30 22.75 -2.85
C GLY A 98 41.81 22.53 -2.87
N HIS A 99 42.53 23.57 -2.46
CA HIS A 99 43.95 23.53 -2.11
C HIS A 99 44.11 24.01 -0.66
N ASN A 100 44.73 23.16 0.16
CA ASN A 100 45.19 23.47 1.52
C ASN A 100 46.65 23.93 1.45
N ILE A 101 47.05 24.84 2.35
CA ILE A 101 48.46 25.00 2.73
C ILE A 101 48.59 24.97 4.27
N SER A 102 49.60 24.21 4.68
CA SER A 102 50.06 23.87 6.03
C SER A 102 50.93 24.96 6.68
N VAL A 103 51.24 24.78 7.97
CA VAL A 103 51.86 25.73 8.91
C VAL A 103 53.32 25.37 9.26
N SER A 104 54.18 26.41 9.42
CA SER A 104 55.41 26.56 10.28
C SER A 104 56.71 25.79 9.98
N PRO A 105 57.90 26.11 10.60
CA PRO A 105 58.34 27.27 11.43
C PRO A 105 59.78 27.83 11.12
N THR A 106 60.27 28.83 11.90
CA THR A 106 61.62 28.92 12.56
C THR A 106 62.42 30.26 12.42
N SER A 107 62.35 31.05 13.51
CA SER A 107 63.41 31.80 14.25
C SER A 107 64.24 33.02 13.73
N PRO A 108 64.67 33.94 14.65
CA PRO A 108 65.20 35.32 14.42
C PRO A 108 66.72 35.43 14.76
N PRO A 109 67.46 36.58 14.92
CA PRO A 109 67.19 37.75 15.81
C PRO A 109 67.77 39.13 15.36
N LYS A 110 67.47 40.25 16.08
CA LYS A 110 68.45 41.15 16.75
C LYS A 110 67.79 42.33 17.50
N ALA A 111 68.35 42.62 18.68
CA ALA A 111 68.05 43.66 19.68
C ALA A 111 68.36 45.11 19.20
N THR A 112 68.03 46.24 19.88
CA THR A 112 68.13 46.56 21.32
C THR A 112 67.45 47.92 21.66
N GLU A 113 67.15 48.13 22.96
CA GLU A 113 67.17 49.41 23.76
C GLU A 113 65.91 50.32 23.76
N MET A 114 65.44 50.97 24.83
CA MET A 114 65.82 51.14 26.25
C MET A 114 64.65 51.80 27.05
N SER A 115 64.31 51.27 28.25
CA SER A 115 63.76 51.92 29.48
C SER A 115 62.39 52.68 29.46
N PRO A 116 61.81 53.09 30.62
CA PRO A 116 61.32 52.33 31.77
C PRO A 116 59.85 52.65 32.10
N LYS A 117 59.10 51.69 32.66
CA LYS A 117 57.95 51.92 33.57
C LYS A 117 57.62 50.59 34.24
N SER A 118 57.56 50.60 35.57
CA SER A 118 57.23 49.45 36.42
C SER A 118 55.93 48.78 35.96
N ASP A 119 56.03 47.60 35.37
CA ASP A 119 54.89 46.83 34.86
C ASP A 119 54.61 45.65 35.82
N ASP A 120 53.45 45.70 36.47
CA ASP A 120 52.87 44.64 37.33
C ASP A 120 52.40 43.41 36.51
N ARG A 121 53.04 43.19 35.35
CA ARG A 121 52.76 42.10 34.40
C ARG A 121 53.64 40.87 34.58
N SER A 122 54.61 40.95 35.49
CA SER A 122 55.52 39.84 35.83
C SER A 122 54.90 38.80 36.78
N ARG A 123 53.65 39.01 37.25
CA ARG A 123 52.94 38.10 38.14
C ARG A 123 51.64 37.60 37.55
N CYS A 124 51.33 36.33 37.80
CA CYS A 124 50.08 35.73 37.36
C CYS A 124 48.91 36.36 38.16
N PRO A 125 47.88 36.93 37.51
CA PRO A 125 46.77 37.59 38.21
C PRO A 125 45.87 36.61 38.98
N LYS A 126 46.04 35.29 38.78
CA LYS A 126 45.28 34.24 39.48
C LYS A 126 46.00 33.73 40.73
N CYS A 127 47.29 33.41 40.63
CA CYS A 127 48.05 32.77 41.73
C CYS A 127 49.29 33.55 42.18
N GLN A 128 49.56 34.72 41.58
CA GLN A 128 50.69 35.61 41.87
C GLN A 128 52.09 35.02 41.63
N SER A 129 52.16 33.85 40.99
CA SER A 129 53.44 33.24 40.58
C SER A 129 54.21 34.14 39.61
N LEU A 130 55.54 34.11 39.75
CA LEU A 130 56.51 34.72 38.84
C LEU A 130 56.91 33.78 37.70
N ASN A 131 56.49 32.51 37.76
CA ASN A 131 56.80 31.48 36.78
C ASN A 131 55.75 31.47 35.66
N ILE A 132 55.98 32.33 34.66
CA ILE A 132 55.02 32.63 33.61
C ILE A 132 55.72 32.56 32.25
N ASP A 133 55.12 31.84 31.30
CA ASP A 133 55.47 31.86 29.88
C ASP A 133 54.63 32.93 29.15
N ALA A 134 55.00 33.30 27.92
CA ALA A 134 54.39 34.38 27.14
C ALA A 134 52.85 34.29 27.00
N ILE A 135 52.27 33.09 27.18
CA ILE A 135 50.83 32.83 26.98
C ILE A 135 50.15 32.28 28.24
N GLN A 136 50.87 31.61 29.14
CA GLN A 136 50.29 30.89 30.28
C GLN A 136 51.16 30.90 31.54
N CYS A 137 50.54 30.86 32.70
CA CYS A 137 51.26 30.63 33.96
C CYS A 137 51.59 29.14 34.12
N LEU A 138 52.87 28.83 34.35
CA LEU A 138 53.35 27.45 34.45
C LEU A 138 52.94 26.76 35.75
N ASP A 139 52.67 27.52 36.81
CA ASP A 139 52.31 26.95 38.12
C ASP A 139 50.80 26.67 38.27
N CYS A 140 49.93 27.45 37.63
CA CYS A 140 48.47 27.28 37.75
C CYS A 140 47.73 26.99 36.43
N GLY A 141 48.48 26.93 35.32
CA GLY A 141 47.97 26.59 34.00
C GLY A 141 47.00 27.61 33.39
N VAL A 142 46.90 28.82 33.94
CA VAL A 142 45.96 29.83 33.44
C VAL A 142 46.53 30.55 32.22
N ILE A 143 45.74 30.65 31.15
CA ILE A 143 46.03 31.49 30.00
C ILE A 143 45.77 32.94 30.40
N LEU A 144 46.83 33.74 30.50
CA LEU A 144 46.79 35.07 31.13
C LEU A 144 45.84 36.02 30.42
N GLU A 145 45.86 36.03 29.09
CA GLU A 145 45.04 36.91 28.26
C GLU A 145 43.55 36.64 28.44
N LYS A 146 43.18 35.36 28.38
CA LYS A 146 41.79 34.93 28.54
C LYS A 146 41.26 35.20 29.94
N TYR A 147 42.14 35.11 30.96
CA TYR A 147 41.78 35.39 32.34
C TYR A 147 41.57 36.89 32.60
N ARG A 148 42.40 37.76 31.99
CA ARG A 148 42.20 39.22 32.08
C ARG A 148 40.92 39.66 31.39
N GLN A 149 40.62 39.13 30.20
CA GLN A 149 39.36 39.41 29.51
C GLN A 149 38.13 38.96 30.32
N MET A 150 38.25 37.85 31.06
CA MET A 150 37.20 37.39 31.97
C MET A 150 37.06 38.33 33.17
N GLN A 151 38.17 38.79 33.77
CA GLN A 151 38.14 39.77 34.86
C GLN A 151 37.54 41.11 34.41
N GLU A 152 37.87 41.57 33.21
CA GLU A 152 37.29 42.78 32.62
C GLU A 152 35.78 42.62 32.38
N ARG A 153 35.30 41.46 31.91
CA ARG A 153 33.86 41.18 31.79
C ARG A 153 33.13 41.13 33.13
N LEU A 154 33.81 40.73 34.20
CA LEU A 154 33.24 40.71 35.55
C LEU A 154 33.21 42.10 36.18
N GLN A 155 34.22 42.94 35.91
CA GLN A 155 34.30 44.32 36.40
C GLN A 155 33.45 45.29 35.58
N ASN A 156 33.35 45.05 34.27
CA ASN A 156 32.51 45.78 33.32
C ASN A 156 31.52 44.80 32.68
N PRO A 157 30.47 44.39 33.42
CA PRO A 157 29.40 43.61 32.82
C PRO A 157 28.82 44.41 31.65
N PRO A 158 28.67 43.82 30.44
CA PRO A 158 28.03 44.51 29.34
C PRO A 158 26.64 44.97 29.79
N PRO A 159 26.17 46.15 29.35
CA PRO A 159 24.85 46.63 29.74
C PRO A 159 23.84 45.52 29.47
N GLN A 160 23.10 45.12 30.52
CA GLN A 160 21.98 44.21 30.36
C GLN A 160 21.10 44.77 29.24
N PRO A 161 20.75 43.98 28.20
CA PRO A 161 19.79 44.44 27.23
C PRO A 161 18.53 44.83 28.00
N ALA A 162 18.20 46.13 27.96
CA ALA A 162 16.98 46.64 28.55
C ALA A 162 15.81 45.79 28.03
N PRO A 163 14.77 45.53 28.86
CA PRO A 163 13.58 44.87 28.36
C PRO A 163 13.10 45.66 27.14
N VAL A 164 13.01 44.98 26.00
CA VAL A 164 12.60 45.56 24.72
C VAL A 164 11.17 46.05 24.91
N GLN A 165 11.00 47.32 25.30
CA GLN A 165 9.71 47.98 25.16
C GLN A 165 9.41 47.97 23.67
N ALA A 166 8.38 47.23 23.28
CA ALA A 166 7.99 47.11 21.88
C ALA A 166 7.69 48.52 21.34
N GLU A 167 8.54 49.01 20.44
CA GLU A 167 8.28 50.28 19.75
C GLU A 167 6.89 50.22 19.09
N PRO A 168 6.11 51.32 19.13
CA PRO A 168 4.74 51.37 18.60
C PRO A 168 4.58 50.82 17.19
N PHE A 169 5.61 51.01 16.35
CA PHE A 169 5.67 50.52 14.98
C PHE A 169 5.66 48.98 14.87
N ARG A 170 6.37 48.28 15.77
CA ARG A 170 6.46 46.80 15.77
C ARG A 170 5.16 46.12 16.20
N LEU A 171 4.35 46.80 17.02
CA LEU A 171 3.01 46.36 17.43
C LEU A 171 2.00 46.54 16.29
N GLU A 172 2.06 47.65 15.55
CA GLU A 172 1.18 47.90 14.41
C GLU A 172 1.41 46.90 13.26
N GLU A 173 2.66 46.52 13.02
CA GLU A 173 3.01 45.48 12.06
C GLU A 173 2.50 44.09 12.50
N ALA A 174 2.65 43.75 13.79
CA ALA A 174 2.12 42.51 14.35
C ALA A 174 0.59 42.43 14.25
N ASP A 175 -0.13 43.53 14.50
CA ASP A 175 -1.58 43.60 14.34
C ASP A 175 -2.01 43.40 12.87
N ARG A 176 -1.22 43.90 11.92
CA ARG A 176 -1.46 43.72 10.48
C ARG A 176 -1.25 42.26 10.06
N GLU A 177 -0.20 41.62 10.54
CA GLU A 177 0.07 40.19 10.33
C GLU A 177 -1.02 39.33 10.97
N GLN A 178 -1.44 39.64 12.20
CA GLN A 178 -2.51 38.93 12.89
C GLN A 178 -3.84 39.01 12.12
N LYS A 179 -4.19 40.18 11.56
CA LYS A 179 -5.36 40.34 10.68
C LYS A 179 -5.24 39.50 9.39
N ARG A 180 -4.04 39.40 8.80
CA ARG A 180 -3.80 38.55 7.62
C ARG A 180 -3.94 37.06 8.00
N ALA A 181 -3.34 36.63 9.09
CA ALA A 181 -3.46 35.28 9.61
C ALA A 181 -4.93 34.90 9.86
N ALA A 182 -5.69 35.78 10.51
CA ALA A 182 -7.13 35.58 10.75
C ALA A 182 -7.93 35.40 9.45
N LYS A 183 -7.61 36.16 8.40
CA LYS A 183 -8.24 35.96 7.07
C LYS A 183 -7.92 34.58 6.52
N TRP A 184 -6.64 34.18 6.49
CA TRP A 184 -6.22 32.87 6.00
C TRP A 184 -6.85 31.71 6.78
N LEU A 185 -6.86 31.79 8.11
CA LEU A 185 -7.51 30.79 8.97
C LEU A 185 -9.03 30.75 8.75
N SER A 186 -9.68 31.90 8.54
CA SER A 186 -11.10 31.96 8.21
C SER A 186 -11.40 31.32 6.86
N TRP A 187 -10.60 31.60 5.83
CA TRP A 187 -10.69 30.93 4.52
C TRP A 187 -10.45 29.42 4.63
N ALA A 188 -9.44 28.99 5.40
CA ALA A 188 -9.17 27.58 5.65
C ALA A 188 -10.37 26.90 6.33
N GLY A 189 -10.92 27.52 7.38
CA GLY A 189 -12.09 27.04 8.09
C GLY A 189 -13.31 26.93 7.18
N LEU A 190 -13.57 27.95 6.35
CA LEU A 190 -14.65 27.94 5.36
C LEU A 190 -14.48 26.80 4.36
N ILE A 191 -13.30 26.66 3.75
CA ILE A 191 -13.01 25.61 2.77
C ILE A 191 -13.18 24.24 3.41
N LEU A 192 -12.56 23.99 4.57
CA LEU A 192 -12.66 22.70 5.26
C LEU A 192 -14.09 22.40 5.70
N THR A 193 -14.87 23.41 6.11
CA THR A 193 -16.29 23.22 6.47
C THR A 193 -17.13 22.89 5.24
N ILE A 194 -16.95 23.63 4.14
CA ILE A 194 -17.63 23.32 2.87
C ILE A 194 -17.28 21.92 2.44
N VAL A 195 -16.00 21.55 2.48
CA VAL A 195 -15.53 20.21 2.09
C VAL A 195 -16.12 19.16 3.02
N PHE A 196 -16.14 19.37 4.34
CA PHE A 196 -16.68 18.41 5.30
C PHE A 196 -18.20 18.23 5.16
N VAL A 197 -18.95 19.33 5.04
CA VAL A 197 -20.40 19.30 4.83
C VAL A 197 -20.70 18.69 3.47
N SER A 198 -19.93 19.04 2.43
CA SER A 198 -20.08 18.47 1.10
C SER A 198 -19.76 16.99 1.09
N ASP A 199 -18.71 16.54 1.79
CA ASP A 199 -18.38 15.12 1.90
C ASP A 199 -19.51 14.39 2.63
N ASN A 200 -19.97 14.86 3.80
CA ASN A 200 -21.06 14.22 4.53
C ASN A 200 -22.41 14.24 3.81
N TYR A 201 -22.73 15.31 3.08
CA TYR A 201 -24.04 15.53 2.46
C TYR A 201 -24.09 15.08 0.99
N LEU A 202 -23.04 15.37 0.20
CA LEU A 202 -22.98 14.97 -1.22
C LEU A 202 -22.63 13.50 -1.39
N LEU A 203 -21.91 12.86 -0.45
CA LEU A 203 -21.79 11.39 -0.45
C LEU A 203 -23.17 10.74 -0.32
N LYS A 204 -24.08 11.30 0.49
CA LYS A 204 -25.47 10.80 0.61
C LYS A 204 -26.33 11.10 -0.61
N MET A 205 -26.10 12.21 -1.30
CA MET A 205 -26.91 12.63 -2.45
C MET A 205 -26.40 12.09 -3.79
N ASN A 206 -25.22 11.46 -3.83
CA ASN A 206 -24.57 10.94 -5.05
C ASN A 206 -24.42 11.94 -6.22
N PHE A 207 -24.65 13.23 -5.98
CA PHE A 207 -24.81 14.24 -7.04
C PHE A 207 -23.55 14.36 -7.89
N LEU A 208 -22.40 14.60 -7.25
CA LEU A 208 -21.12 14.77 -7.94
C LEU A 208 -20.58 13.46 -8.52
N TYR A 209 -20.88 12.33 -7.87
CA TYR A 209 -20.45 11.03 -8.38
C TYR A 209 -21.26 10.59 -9.61
N SER A 210 -22.53 10.96 -9.71
CA SER A 210 -23.31 10.70 -10.93
C SER A 210 -22.73 11.40 -12.17
N ALA A 211 -21.98 12.48 -11.96
CA ALA A 211 -21.19 13.18 -12.97
C ALA A 211 -19.78 12.58 -13.19
N GLY A 212 -19.43 11.47 -12.52
CA GLY A 212 -18.12 10.83 -12.59
C GLY A 212 -17.01 11.57 -11.82
N ILE A 213 -17.35 12.54 -10.98
CA ILE A 213 -16.38 13.36 -10.25
C ILE A 213 -16.25 12.83 -8.81
N ASP A 214 -15.18 12.07 -8.55
CA ASP A 214 -14.69 11.84 -7.20
C ASP A 214 -13.73 12.97 -6.84
N LEU A 215 -14.18 13.96 -6.05
CA LEU A 215 -13.28 15.03 -5.58
C LEU A 215 -12.15 14.46 -4.70
N GLY A 216 -12.28 13.23 -4.21
CA GLY A 216 -11.25 12.52 -3.47
C GLY A 216 -10.81 13.28 -2.22
N TYR A 217 -9.49 13.42 -2.07
CA TYR A 217 -8.86 14.14 -0.97
C TYR A 217 -8.34 15.53 -1.40
N ILE A 218 -8.48 15.91 -2.68
CA ILE A 218 -7.88 17.13 -3.23
C ILE A 218 -8.38 18.40 -2.51
N PRO A 219 -9.69 18.60 -2.28
CA PRO A 219 -10.17 19.77 -1.54
C PRO A 219 -9.66 19.82 -0.10
N PHE A 220 -9.49 18.67 0.55
CA PHE A 220 -8.90 18.58 1.88
C PHE A 220 -7.44 19.03 1.86
N PHE A 221 -6.66 18.64 0.85
CA PHE A 221 -5.28 19.11 0.66
C PHE A 221 -5.23 20.62 0.46
N ILE A 222 -6.09 21.18 -0.40
CA ILE A 222 -6.16 22.63 -0.61
C ILE A 222 -6.50 23.34 0.70
N GLY A 223 -7.54 22.88 1.42
CA GLY A 223 -7.90 23.43 2.73
C GLY A 223 -6.75 23.38 3.74
N HIS A 224 -5.98 22.29 3.77
CA HIS A 224 -4.80 22.15 4.64
C HIS A 224 -3.65 23.06 4.22
N LEU A 225 -3.41 23.29 2.93
CA LEU A 225 -2.37 24.23 2.48
C LEU A 225 -2.72 25.68 2.88
N VAL A 226 -4.00 26.06 2.77
CA VAL A 226 -4.50 27.36 3.23
C VAL A 226 -4.38 27.46 4.75
N LEU A 227 -4.72 26.40 5.49
CA LEU A 227 -4.57 26.33 6.95
C LEU A 227 -3.10 26.48 7.38
N LEU A 228 -2.19 25.75 6.73
CA LEU A 228 -0.75 25.79 6.99
C LEU A 228 -0.21 27.21 6.79
N ARG A 229 -0.60 27.88 5.70
CA ARG A 229 -0.22 29.28 5.46
C ARG A 229 -0.76 30.21 6.54
N GLY A 230 -2.00 30.00 6.98
CA GLY A 230 -2.59 30.72 8.11
C GLY A 230 -1.82 30.51 9.42
N CYS A 231 -1.40 29.28 9.72
CA CYS A 231 -0.62 28.93 10.91
C CYS A 231 0.77 29.59 10.91
N ILE A 232 1.44 29.65 9.76
CA ILE A 232 2.72 30.34 9.60
C ILE A 232 2.59 31.83 9.92
N LEU A 233 1.62 32.51 9.30
CA LEU A 233 1.38 33.94 9.54
C LEU A 233 0.95 34.19 10.99
N TYR A 234 0.22 33.26 11.60
CA TYR A 234 -0.20 33.37 13.00
C TYR A 234 1.00 33.26 13.96
N ALA A 235 1.92 32.33 13.72
CA ALA A 235 3.14 32.18 14.50
C ALA A 235 4.04 33.42 14.40
N GLU A 236 4.25 33.96 13.19
CA GLU A 236 5.02 35.18 12.94
C GLU A 236 4.43 36.40 13.67
N SER A 237 3.10 36.52 13.68
CA SER A 237 2.40 37.60 14.39
C SER A 237 2.60 37.59 15.90
N LYS A 238 2.84 36.41 16.49
CA LYS A 238 3.17 36.23 17.92
C LYS A 238 4.67 36.37 18.23
N GLY A 239 5.51 36.61 17.22
CA GLY A 239 6.96 36.73 17.36
C GLY A 239 7.73 35.41 17.34
N TYR A 240 7.12 34.32 16.85
CA TYR A 240 7.84 33.06 16.61
C TYR A 240 8.39 32.99 15.19
N SER A 241 9.32 32.06 14.97
CA SER A 241 9.84 31.76 13.64
C SER A 241 8.81 31.01 12.78
N MET A 242 8.98 31.09 11.46
CA MET A 242 8.19 30.34 10.47
C MET A 242 8.16 28.82 10.78
N LEU A 243 9.23 28.27 11.36
CA LEU A 243 9.32 26.85 11.75
C LEU A 243 8.25 26.46 12.76
N VAL A 244 7.94 27.32 13.73
CA VAL A 244 6.83 27.08 14.69
C VAL A 244 5.49 27.09 13.96
N GLY A 245 5.36 27.88 12.90
CA GLY A 245 4.21 27.87 12.00
C GLY A 245 3.95 26.52 11.31
N LEU A 246 4.99 25.71 11.10
CA LEU A 246 4.86 24.37 10.50
C LEU A 246 4.12 23.38 11.40
N LEU A 247 3.83 23.71 12.67
CA LEU A 247 2.89 22.95 13.47
C LEU A 247 1.53 22.81 12.76
N GLY A 248 1.17 23.74 11.87
CA GLY A 248 -0.02 23.62 11.01
C GLY A 248 -0.07 22.37 10.12
N LEU A 249 1.04 21.65 9.92
CA LEU A 249 1.05 20.32 9.27
C LEU A 249 0.22 19.29 10.06
N PHE A 250 0.11 19.47 11.38
CA PHE A 250 -0.74 18.68 12.26
C PHE A 250 -2.18 19.22 12.32
N SER A 251 -2.60 20.03 11.34
CA SER A 251 -3.97 20.55 11.20
C SER A 251 -4.45 21.31 12.44
N LEU A 252 -5.71 21.10 12.85
CA LEU A 252 -6.32 21.78 14.01
C LEU A 252 -5.58 21.49 15.33
N ALA A 253 -4.90 20.34 15.48
CA ALA A 253 -4.08 20.06 16.65
C ALA A 253 -2.88 21.00 16.72
N GLY A 254 -2.22 21.24 15.58
CA GLY A 254 -1.15 22.23 15.45
C GLY A 254 -1.61 23.65 15.74
N LEU A 255 -2.77 24.04 15.19
CA LEU A 255 -3.39 25.33 15.47
C LEU A 255 -3.71 25.50 16.97
N SER A 256 -4.15 24.43 17.64
CA SER A 256 -4.45 24.45 19.08
C SER A 256 -3.22 24.81 19.91
N ILE A 257 -2.07 24.20 19.58
CA ILE A 257 -0.80 24.51 20.24
C ILE A 257 -0.43 25.97 20.00
N LEU A 258 -0.51 26.44 18.75
CA LEU A 258 -0.21 27.83 18.39
C LEU A 258 -1.09 28.83 19.14
N ILE A 259 -2.37 28.53 19.33
CA ILE A 259 -3.30 29.38 20.10
C ILE A 259 -2.85 29.52 21.55
N LEU A 260 -2.36 28.44 22.16
CA LEU A 260 -1.92 28.39 23.56
C LEU A 260 -0.53 28.97 23.81
N LEU A 261 0.31 29.13 22.78
CA LEU A 261 1.62 29.75 22.91
C LEU A 261 1.52 31.23 23.35
N PRO A 262 2.39 31.70 24.25
CA PRO A 262 2.43 33.10 24.66
C PRO A 262 2.81 34.02 23.50
N ASP A 263 2.31 35.26 23.48
CA ASP A 263 2.63 36.23 22.44
C ASP A 263 3.81 37.11 22.89
N HIS A 264 4.98 36.88 22.29
CA HIS A 264 6.24 37.54 22.63
C HIS A 264 6.28 39.01 22.21
N ARG A 265 5.32 39.48 21.39
CA ARG A 265 5.27 40.88 20.98
C ARG A 265 4.41 41.74 21.91
N ARG A 266 3.70 41.15 22.87
CA ARG A 266 2.82 41.87 23.81
C ARG A 266 3.14 41.52 25.26
N ASP A 267 3.49 42.53 26.06
CA ASP A 267 3.95 42.39 27.46
C ASP A 267 2.90 41.86 28.47
N LYS A 268 1.65 41.60 28.05
CA LYS A 268 0.55 41.11 28.91
C LYS A 268 -0.37 40.09 28.24
N SER A 269 0.15 39.27 27.32
CA SER A 269 -0.64 38.29 26.57
C SER A 269 -0.81 36.95 27.31
N GLY A 270 -1.53 36.95 28.43
CA GLY A 270 -1.91 35.71 29.09
C GLY A 270 -2.87 34.87 28.23
N VAL A 271 -2.81 33.54 28.36
CA VAL A 271 -3.81 32.65 27.76
C VAL A 271 -5.18 32.98 28.35
N THR A 272 -6.05 33.60 27.55
CA THR A 272 -7.42 33.92 27.94
C THR A 272 -8.30 32.67 27.94
N GLY A 273 -9.39 32.67 28.72
CA GLY A 273 -10.37 31.56 28.71
C GLY A 273 -10.95 31.28 27.31
N LYS A 274 -11.01 32.29 26.43
CA LYS A 274 -11.43 32.13 25.03
C LYS A 274 -10.42 31.31 24.22
N HIS A 275 -9.12 31.54 24.42
CA HIS A 275 -8.07 30.75 23.76
C HIS A 275 -8.12 29.28 24.20
N LEU A 276 -8.31 29.05 25.49
CA LEU A 276 -8.44 27.70 26.04
C LEU A 276 -9.66 26.97 25.46
N ALA A 277 -10.82 27.65 25.38
CA ALA A 277 -12.04 27.09 24.79
C ALA A 277 -11.86 26.75 23.30
N THR A 278 -11.25 27.64 22.51
CA THR A 278 -11.01 27.41 21.08
C THR A 278 -10.03 26.26 20.84
N ALA A 279 -8.94 26.20 21.61
CA ALA A 279 -7.98 25.10 21.52
C ALA A 279 -8.62 23.77 21.94
N GLY A 280 -9.41 23.76 23.02
CA GLY A 280 -10.17 22.59 23.45
C GLY A 280 -11.14 22.08 22.39
N ALA A 281 -11.88 22.97 21.73
CA ALA A 281 -12.78 22.62 20.64
C ALA A 281 -12.03 22.02 19.44
N CYS A 282 -10.90 22.60 19.04
CA CYS A 282 -10.07 22.09 17.96
C CYS A 282 -9.53 20.69 18.26
N ILE A 283 -9.05 20.46 19.49
CA ILE A 283 -8.59 19.15 19.95
C ILE A 283 -9.73 18.13 19.94
N LEU A 284 -10.91 18.49 20.46
CA LEU A 284 -12.07 17.60 20.47
C LEU A 284 -12.48 17.16 19.05
N VAL A 285 -12.53 18.10 18.11
CA VAL A 285 -12.82 17.79 16.70
C VAL A 285 -11.76 16.85 16.11
N CYS A 286 -10.48 17.09 16.37
CA CYS A 286 -9.40 16.19 15.96
C CYS A 286 -9.56 14.78 16.54
N VAL A 287 -9.86 14.66 17.83
CA VAL A 287 -10.01 13.36 18.50
C VAL A 287 -11.19 12.58 17.91
N VAL A 288 -12.35 13.22 17.74
CA VAL A 288 -13.54 12.58 17.14
C VAL A 288 -13.26 12.14 15.71
N TRP A 289 -12.59 12.99 14.91
CA TRP A 289 -12.26 12.68 13.53
C TRP A 289 -11.24 11.53 13.42
N LEU A 290 -10.18 11.57 14.23
CA LEU A 290 -9.18 10.49 14.29
C LEU A 290 -9.82 9.18 14.72
N ALA A 291 -10.69 9.18 15.74
CA ALA A 291 -11.40 7.98 16.19
C ALA A 291 -12.26 7.39 15.05
N GLY A 292 -13.02 8.21 14.34
CA GLY A 292 -13.80 7.78 13.18
C GLY A 292 -12.93 7.22 12.05
N PHE A 293 -11.80 7.87 11.76
CA PHE A 293 -10.84 7.41 10.76
C PHE A 293 -10.21 6.06 11.13
N PHE A 294 -9.77 5.88 12.37
CA PHE A 294 -9.17 4.63 12.83
C PHE A 294 -10.18 3.49 12.89
N ASN A 295 -11.42 3.73 13.32
CA ASN A 295 -12.49 2.73 13.28
C ASN A 295 -12.73 2.25 11.84
N LYS A 296 -12.80 3.19 10.90
CA LYS A 296 -12.96 2.88 9.48
C LYS A 296 -11.79 2.09 8.91
N LEU A 297 -10.54 2.47 9.23
CA LEU A 297 -9.35 1.71 8.83
C LEU A 297 -9.37 0.30 9.43
N HIS A 298 -9.78 0.18 10.69
CA HIS A 298 -9.93 -1.10 11.36
C HIS A 298 -10.94 -1.99 10.62
N ASP A 299 -12.13 -1.47 10.33
CA ASP A 299 -13.18 -2.18 9.59
C ASP A 299 -12.71 -2.66 8.21
N MET A 300 -12.03 -1.79 7.45
CA MET A 300 -11.48 -2.17 6.14
C MET A 300 -10.40 -3.26 6.26
N SER A 301 -9.52 -3.11 7.25
CA SER A 301 -8.47 -4.10 7.51
C SER A 301 -9.05 -5.43 7.97
N GLU A 302 -10.15 -5.42 8.72
CA GLU A 302 -10.80 -6.62 9.22
C GLU A 302 -11.39 -7.44 8.07
N ILE A 303 -12.07 -6.80 7.12
CA ILE A 303 -12.57 -7.45 5.90
C ILE A 303 -11.40 -8.02 5.08
N ALA A 304 -10.35 -7.23 4.85
CA ALA A 304 -9.17 -7.67 4.10
C ALA A 304 -8.45 -8.85 4.75
N ASN A 305 -8.24 -8.80 6.07
CA ASN A 305 -7.61 -9.87 6.84
C ASN A 305 -8.49 -11.13 6.87
N GLY A 306 -9.81 -10.98 6.98
CA GLY A 306 -10.76 -12.10 6.89
C GLY A 306 -10.66 -12.84 5.55
N ALA A 307 -10.61 -12.10 4.44
CA ALA A 307 -10.40 -12.67 3.11
C ALA A 307 -9.06 -13.42 3.00
N GLN A 308 -8.01 -12.91 3.63
CA GLN A 308 -6.69 -13.55 3.65
C GLN A 308 -6.67 -14.80 4.53
N GLN A 309 -7.36 -14.79 5.67
CA GLN A 309 -7.49 -15.94 6.57
C GLN A 309 -8.26 -17.10 5.91
N LEU A 310 -9.27 -16.80 5.09
CA LEU A 310 -9.96 -17.82 4.31
C LEU A 310 -9.03 -18.52 3.31
N SER A 311 -8.03 -17.81 2.77
CA SER A 311 -7.05 -18.38 1.84
C SER A 311 -5.79 -18.96 2.51
N ALA A 312 -5.55 -18.67 3.79
CA ALA A 312 -4.29 -19.04 4.44
C ALA A 312 -4.24 -20.53 4.77
N GLY A 313 -3.24 -21.25 4.24
CA GLY A 313 -3.02 -22.68 4.52
C GLY A 313 -4.13 -23.60 3.99
N ARG A 314 -4.98 -23.09 3.09
CA ARG A 314 -6.08 -23.79 2.44
C ARG A 314 -6.05 -23.51 0.95
N HIS A 315 -6.51 -24.45 0.14
CA HIS A 315 -6.70 -24.24 -1.30
C HIS A 315 -5.40 -24.01 -2.07
N GLU A 316 -4.27 -24.54 -1.56
CA GLU A 316 -3.02 -24.53 -2.31
C GLU A 316 -3.22 -25.29 -3.61
N TYR A 317 -2.62 -24.81 -4.69
CA TYR A 317 -2.69 -25.48 -5.98
C TYR A 317 -1.28 -25.68 -6.54
N PRO A 318 -0.93 -26.91 -6.96
CA PRO A 318 -1.70 -28.15 -6.79
C PRO A 318 -1.61 -28.66 -5.33
N ASP A 319 -2.75 -28.93 -4.68
CA ASP A 319 -2.78 -29.64 -3.39
C ASP A 319 -2.62 -31.13 -3.63
N PRO A 320 -1.65 -31.84 -3.05
CA PRO A 320 -1.57 -33.30 -3.20
C PRO A 320 -2.78 -34.03 -2.57
N ALA A 321 -3.41 -33.48 -1.52
CA ALA A 321 -4.49 -34.13 -0.80
C ALA A 321 -5.85 -33.94 -1.51
N LEU A 322 -6.60 -35.04 -1.66
CA LEU A 322 -8.01 -35.02 -2.06
C LEU A 322 -8.89 -34.91 -0.83
N ASP A 323 -9.67 -33.84 -0.71
CA ASP A 323 -10.66 -33.72 0.34
C ASP A 323 -11.86 -34.62 0.02
N SER A 324 -12.00 -35.75 0.72
CA SER A 324 -13.14 -36.66 0.51
C SER A 324 -14.24 -36.50 1.55
N ALA A 325 -13.95 -35.84 2.67
CA ALA A 325 -14.84 -35.75 3.81
C ALA A 325 -15.86 -34.60 3.63
N PRO A 326 -17.19 -34.88 3.67
CA PRO A 326 -18.23 -33.85 3.46
C PRO A 326 -18.15 -32.67 4.45
N ASP A 327 -17.73 -32.92 5.69
CA ASP A 327 -17.64 -31.92 6.76
C ASP A 327 -16.63 -30.82 6.46
N VAL A 328 -15.60 -31.10 5.65
CA VAL A 328 -14.63 -30.10 5.17
C VAL A 328 -15.37 -29.02 4.36
N TYR A 329 -16.16 -29.43 3.37
CA TYR A 329 -16.90 -28.51 2.50
C TYR A 329 -17.99 -27.73 3.25
N GLU A 330 -18.69 -28.37 4.18
CA GLU A 330 -19.69 -27.70 5.02
C GLU A 330 -19.05 -26.64 5.92
N ARG A 331 -17.88 -26.96 6.51
CA ARG A 331 -17.11 -26.00 7.31
C ARG A 331 -16.67 -24.81 6.47
N GLU A 332 -16.08 -25.06 5.30
CA GLU A 332 -15.66 -23.98 4.38
C GLU A 332 -16.83 -23.11 3.93
N GLN A 333 -17.99 -23.70 3.64
CA GLN A 333 -19.20 -22.94 3.34
C GLN A 333 -19.60 -22.04 4.52
N LYS A 334 -19.66 -22.59 5.75
CA LYS A 334 -20.07 -21.85 6.95
C LYS A 334 -19.12 -20.69 7.23
N GLU A 335 -17.82 -20.90 7.08
CA GLU A 335 -16.82 -19.84 7.25
C GLU A 335 -16.95 -18.76 6.18
N MET A 336 -17.13 -19.13 4.90
CA MET A 336 -17.38 -18.18 3.82
C MET A 336 -18.67 -17.39 4.06
N GLN A 337 -19.75 -18.06 4.48
CA GLN A 337 -21.01 -17.41 4.84
C GLN A 337 -20.81 -16.39 5.96
N ALA A 338 -20.16 -16.79 7.06
CA ALA A 338 -19.92 -15.90 8.20
C ALA A 338 -19.07 -14.68 7.81
N TYR A 339 -18.07 -14.89 6.95
CA TYR A 339 -17.26 -13.80 6.40
C TYR A 339 -18.08 -12.82 5.55
N LEU A 340 -18.93 -13.32 4.65
CA LEU A 340 -19.81 -12.49 3.82
C LEU A 340 -20.80 -11.71 4.69
N GLU A 341 -21.48 -12.37 5.63
CA GLU A 341 -22.42 -11.72 6.55
C GLU A 341 -21.76 -10.59 7.34
N LYS A 342 -20.58 -10.87 7.91
CA LYS A 342 -19.80 -9.87 8.65
C LYS A 342 -19.40 -8.71 7.74
N SER A 343 -18.85 -8.99 6.56
CA SER A 343 -18.40 -7.97 5.61
C SER A 343 -19.55 -7.07 5.15
N LEU A 344 -20.71 -7.65 4.81
CA LEU A 344 -21.89 -6.91 4.39
C LEU A 344 -22.46 -6.07 5.54
N LYS A 345 -22.46 -6.60 6.78
CA LYS A 345 -22.85 -5.84 7.96
C LYS A 345 -21.91 -4.67 8.21
N THR A 346 -20.61 -4.88 8.16
CA THR A 346 -19.61 -3.81 8.29
C THR A 346 -19.83 -2.75 7.22
N ILE A 347 -19.96 -3.13 5.94
CA ILE A 347 -20.25 -2.19 4.83
C ILE A 347 -21.55 -1.41 5.07
N LYS A 348 -22.61 -2.08 5.56
CA LYS A 348 -23.90 -1.46 5.86
C LYS A 348 -23.78 -0.43 6.97
N ASP A 349 -23.14 -0.79 8.07
CA ASP A 349 -23.09 0.04 9.29
C ASP A 349 -22.02 1.15 9.18
N GLY A 350 -20.97 0.93 8.39
CA GLY A 350 -19.85 1.86 8.23
C GLY A 350 -20.08 3.01 7.25
N SER A 351 -19.34 4.10 7.45
CA SER A 351 -19.33 5.30 6.60
C SER A 351 -18.27 5.21 5.49
N PHE A 352 -18.50 4.28 4.55
CA PHE A 352 -17.62 4.08 3.40
C PHE A 352 -17.98 4.98 2.22
N ARG A 353 -16.95 5.49 1.56
CA ARG A 353 -17.01 6.18 0.28
C ARG A 353 -17.26 5.16 -0.83
N PRO A 354 -17.83 5.59 -1.97
CA PRO A 354 -17.95 4.79 -3.18
C PRO A 354 -16.73 3.94 -3.55
N SER A 355 -15.55 4.54 -3.65
CA SER A 355 -14.31 3.87 -4.03
C SER A 355 -13.83 2.85 -3.00
N GLU A 356 -14.11 3.09 -1.72
CA GLU A 356 -13.83 2.15 -0.64
C GLU A 356 -14.79 0.97 -0.69
N ILE A 357 -16.08 1.20 -0.97
CA ILE A 357 -17.05 0.10 -1.20
C ILE A 357 -16.60 -0.76 -2.38
N THR A 358 -16.15 -0.15 -3.48
CA THR A 358 -15.57 -0.89 -4.62
C THR A 358 -14.36 -1.73 -4.19
N THR A 359 -13.47 -1.17 -3.37
CA THR A 359 -12.30 -1.90 -2.86
C THR A 359 -12.71 -3.08 -1.97
N LEU A 360 -13.65 -2.87 -1.05
CA LEU A 360 -14.17 -3.92 -0.17
C LEU A 360 -14.93 -5.00 -0.95
N ALA A 361 -15.70 -4.60 -1.96
CA ALA A 361 -16.39 -5.51 -2.86
C ALA A 361 -15.39 -6.39 -3.63
N ASP A 362 -14.31 -5.81 -4.15
CA ASP A 362 -13.28 -6.57 -4.87
C ASP A 362 -12.59 -7.61 -3.98
N VAL A 363 -12.28 -7.24 -2.73
CA VAL A 363 -11.72 -8.16 -1.73
C VAL A 363 -12.72 -9.29 -1.40
N MET A 364 -13.98 -8.94 -1.18
CA MET A 364 -15.04 -9.88 -0.81
C MET A 364 -15.37 -10.86 -1.95
N PHE A 365 -15.59 -10.36 -3.16
CA PHE A 365 -15.84 -11.20 -4.34
C PHE A 365 -14.61 -11.99 -4.75
N GLY A 366 -13.40 -11.46 -4.52
CA GLY A 366 -12.16 -12.21 -4.68
C GLY A 366 -12.07 -13.41 -3.75
N ALA A 367 -12.45 -13.26 -2.47
CA ALA A 367 -12.50 -14.37 -1.52
C ALA A 367 -13.53 -15.43 -1.96
N LEU A 368 -14.72 -14.99 -2.38
CA LEU A 368 -15.77 -15.89 -2.85
C LEU A 368 -15.36 -16.62 -4.16
N ALA A 369 -14.69 -15.93 -5.07
CA ALA A 369 -14.16 -16.53 -6.30
C ALA A 369 -13.11 -17.60 -6.00
N ARG A 370 -12.21 -17.36 -5.03
CA ARG A 370 -11.23 -18.37 -4.58
C ARG A 370 -11.92 -19.62 -4.04
N TYR A 371 -12.93 -19.45 -3.21
CA TYR A 371 -13.73 -20.57 -2.69
C TYR A 371 -14.40 -21.38 -3.81
N GLU A 372 -15.03 -20.73 -4.79
CA GLU A 372 -15.65 -21.44 -5.92
C GLU A 372 -14.61 -22.14 -6.81
N THR A 373 -13.45 -21.53 -7.00
CA THR A 373 -12.33 -22.14 -7.74
C THR A 373 -11.79 -23.38 -7.02
N TRP A 374 -11.64 -23.33 -5.69
CA TRP A 374 -11.28 -24.50 -4.90
C TRP A 374 -12.31 -25.62 -5.05
N ARG A 375 -13.61 -25.31 -4.99
CA ARG A 375 -14.66 -26.31 -5.22
C ARG A 375 -14.62 -26.90 -6.62
N ASN A 376 -14.35 -26.09 -7.64
CA ASN A 376 -14.15 -26.58 -9.01
C ASN A 376 -12.96 -27.53 -9.09
N TYR A 377 -11.86 -27.20 -8.40
CA TYR A 377 -10.66 -28.02 -8.34
C TYR A 377 -10.90 -29.37 -7.65
N GLN A 378 -11.54 -29.36 -6.47
CA GLN A 378 -11.86 -30.59 -5.74
C GLN A 378 -12.81 -31.49 -6.54
N ARG A 379 -13.83 -30.91 -7.17
CA ARG A 379 -14.74 -31.64 -8.07
C ARG A 379 -14.00 -32.28 -9.24
N TYR A 380 -13.10 -31.52 -9.87
CA TYR A 380 -12.24 -32.03 -10.94
C TYR A 380 -11.42 -33.22 -10.45
N ARG A 381 -10.78 -33.11 -9.28
CA ARG A 381 -9.96 -34.20 -8.71
C ARG A 381 -10.77 -35.45 -8.43
N HIS A 382 -11.96 -35.33 -7.84
CA HIS A 382 -12.87 -36.48 -7.63
C HIS A 382 -13.18 -37.20 -8.94
N VAL A 383 -13.47 -36.46 -10.02
CA VAL A 383 -13.71 -37.07 -11.34
C VAL A 383 -12.45 -37.69 -11.92
N ALA A 384 -11.31 -36.99 -11.88
CA ALA A 384 -10.05 -37.44 -12.44
C ALA A 384 -9.52 -38.71 -11.73
N GLU A 385 -9.73 -38.81 -10.42
CA GLU A 385 -9.34 -39.96 -9.60
C GLU A 385 -10.43 -41.05 -9.48
N GLN A 386 -11.54 -40.89 -10.22
CA GLN A 386 -12.69 -41.79 -10.22
C GLN A 386 -13.26 -42.04 -8.81
N GLN A 387 -13.20 -41.02 -7.95
CA GLN A 387 -13.77 -41.03 -6.61
C GLN A 387 -15.21 -40.50 -6.62
N PRO A 388 -16.09 -40.99 -5.72
CA PRO A 388 -17.45 -40.49 -5.62
C PRO A 388 -17.46 -39.03 -5.17
N LEU A 389 -18.24 -38.18 -5.84
CA LEU A 389 -18.39 -36.78 -5.43
C LEU A 389 -19.09 -36.71 -4.05
N PRO A 390 -18.50 -36.02 -3.07
CA PRO A 390 -19.18 -35.68 -1.83
C PRO A 390 -20.46 -34.89 -2.10
N GLU A 391 -21.50 -35.08 -1.27
CA GLU A 391 -22.79 -34.36 -1.41
C GLU A 391 -22.62 -32.83 -1.50
N PRO A 392 -21.74 -32.15 -0.72
CA PRO A 392 -21.45 -30.72 -0.87
C PRO A 392 -20.83 -30.30 -2.22
N LEU A 393 -20.32 -31.26 -2.99
CA LEU A 393 -19.85 -31.03 -4.36
C LEU A 393 -20.89 -31.42 -5.41
N ALA A 394 -22.07 -31.93 -5.04
CA ALA A 394 -23.14 -32.21 -5.98
C ALA A 394 -23.71 -30.92 -6.61
N SER A 395 -24.35 -31.04 -7.77
CA SER A 395 -24.90 -29.90 -8.51
C SER A 395 -25.99 -29.14 -7.75
N ASP A 396 -26.83 -29.85 -7.01
CA ASP A 396 -27.97 -29.26 -6.33
C ASP A 396 -27.54 -28.45 -5.12
N TRP A 397 -26.57 -28.97 -4.36
CA TRP A 397 -25.94 -28.24 -3.26
C TRP A 397 -25.24 -26.97 -3.76
N THR A 398 -24.54 -27.04 -4.90
CA THR A 398 -23.95 -25.83 -5.53
C THR A 398 -25.00 -24.76 -5.81
N LYS A 399 -26.16 -25.13 -6.38
CA LYS A 399 -27.24 -24.18 -6.66
C LYS A 399 -27.81 -23.59 -5.37
N GLN A 400 -27.99 -24.40 -4.34
CA GLN A 400 -28.46 -23.95 -3.04
C GLN A 400 -27.50 -22.93 -2.42
N ASN A 401 -26.20 -23.18 -2.51
CA ASN A 401 -25.19 -22.26 -1.97
C ASN A 401 -25.07 -20.97 -2.75
N GLN A 402 -25.16 -21.03 -4.08
CA GLN A 402 -25.22 -19.84 -4.92
C GLN A 402 -26.44 -18.99 -4.61
N ARG A 403 -27.60 -19.62 -4.38
CA ARG A 403 -28.82 -18.93 -3.92
C ARG A 403 -28.62 -18.30 -2.54
N LEU A 404 -28.07 -19.05 -1.58
CA LEU A 404 -27.78 -18.56 -0.23
C LEU A 404 -26.92 -17.28 -0.27
N PHE A 405 -25.77 -17.35 -0.95
CA PHE A 405 -24.87 -16.21 -1.06
C PHE A 405 -25.49 -15.05 -1.82
N ALA A 406 -26.26 -15.34 -2.88
CA ALA A 406 -26.99 -14.29 -3.57
C ALA A 406 -28.00 -13.61 -2.62
N THR A 407 -28.82 -14.38 -1.89
CA THR A 407 -29.76 -13.84 -0.90
C THR A 407 -29.07 -12.95 0.15
N LEU A 408 -27.90 -13.33 0.65
CA LEU A 408 -27.12 -12.51 1.59
C LEU A 408 -26.76 -11.14 0.99
N LEU A 409 -26.33 -11.13 -0.28
CA LEU A 409 -25.99 -9.90 -0.99
C LEU A 409 -27.20 -8.96 -1.20
N TYR A 410 -28.43 -9.50 -1.27
CA TYR A 410 -29.64 -8.70 -1.49
C TYR A 410 -30.38 -8.28 -0.21
N LYS A 411 -30.35 -9.08 0.86
CA LYS A 411 -31.27 -8.91 1.99
C LYS A 411 -30.85 -7.86 3.03
N ASN A 412 -29.59 -7.44 3.04
CA ASN A 412 -29.01 -6.83 4.24
C ASN A 412 -28.45 -5.41 4.11
N ILE A 413 -28.54 -4.76 2.95
CA ILE A 413 -27.87 -3.48 2.70
C ILE A 413 -28.87 -2.41 2.24
N ASP A 414 -28.63 -1.15 2.59
CA ASP A 414 -29.44 -0.04 2.08
C ASP A 414 -29.42 0.02 0.54
N ARG A 415 -30.49 0.54 -0.06
CA ARG A 415 -30.69 0.50 -1.52
C ARG A 415 -29.54 1.14 -2.31
N GLU A 416 -28.84 2.12 -1.74
CA GLU A 416 -27.74 2.82 -2.41
C GLU A 416 -26.46 1.98 -2.41
N LYS A 417 -25.99 1.55 -1.22
CA LYS A 417 -24.81 0.68 -1.12
C LYS A 417 -25.07 -0.65 -1.82
N GLN A 418 -26.31 -1.15 -1.81
CA GLN A 418 -26.74 -2.31 -2.55
C GLN A 418 -26.57 -2.11 -4.06
N ARG A 419 -26.95 -0.96 -4.61
CA ARG A 419 -26.74 -0.66 -6.04
C ARG A 419 -25.26 -0.70 -6.41
N ARG A 420 -24.37 -0.19 -5.55
CA ARG A 420 -22.93 -0.21 -5.80
C ARG A 420 -22.35 -1.62 -5.71
N LEU A 421 -22.68 -2.35 -4.65
CA LEU A 421 -22.29 -3.77 -4.53
C LEU A 421 -22.85 -4.61 -5.67
N TYR A 422 -24.05 -4.29 -6.16
CA TYR A 422 -24.61 -4.91 -7.35
C TYR A 422 -23.82 -4.56 -8.60
N THR A 423 -23.45 -3.29 -8.83
CA THR A 423 -22.58 -2.90 -9.94
C THR A 423 -21.25 -3.67 -9.89
N GLU A 424 -20.61 -3.77 -8.72
CA GLU A 424 -19.37 -4.53 -8.59
C GLU A 424 -19.60 -6.03 -8.79
N LYS A 425 -20.70 -6.60 -8.30
CA LYS A 425 -21.10 -7.98 -8.62
C LYS A 425 -21.24 -8.17 -10.13
N GLN A 426 -21.88 -7.23 -10.83
CA GLN A 426 -22.04 -7.29 -12.29
C GLN A 426 -20.68 -7.23 -13.00
N ASN A 427 -19.76 -6.36 -12.56
CA ASN A 427 -18.39 -6.34 -13.05
C ASN A 427 -17.69 -7.69 -12.84
N TRP A 428 -18.00 -8.39 -11.75
CA TRP A 428 -17.49 -9.73 -11.49
C TRP A 428 -18.22 -10.84 -12.25
N LEU A 429 -19.48 -10.66 -12.65
CA LEU A 429 -20.33 -11.67 -13.29
C LEU A 429 -20.24 -11.67 -14.82
N VAL A 430 -20.30 -10.49 -15.43
CA VAL A 430 -20.25 -10.31 -16.90
C VAL A 430 -18.79 -10.34 -17.40
N GLY A 431 -17.82 -10.43 -16.47
CA GLY A 431 -16.50 -9.86 -16.66
C GLY A 431 -16.62 -8.33 -16.59
N ALA A 432 -15.55 -7.61 -16.26
CA ALA A 432 -15.60 -6.16 -16.42
C ALA A 432 -16.04 -5.85 -17.86
N ASN A 433 -16.78 -4.76 -18.08
CA ASN A 433 -17.31 -4.42 -19.40
C ASN A 433 -16.19 -4.58 -20.46
N PRO A 434 -16.41 -5.12 -21.67
CA PRO A 434 -15.32 -5.31 -22.66
C PRO A 434 -14.48 -4.05 -22.86
N ASP A 435 -15.11 -2.88 -22.72
CA ASP A 435 -14.50 -1.55 -22.75
C ASP A 435 -13.53 -1.26 -21.58
N GLN A 436 -13.76 -1.87 -20.41
CA GLN A 436 -12.97 -1.69 -19.18
C GLN A 436 -11.79 -2.66 -19.06
N VAL A 437 -11.96 -3.91 -19.50
CA VAL A 437 -10.90 -4.95 -19.44
C VAL A 437 -10.04 -4.98 -20.70
N GLY A 438 -10.48 -4.30 -21.75
CA GLY A 438 -9.74 -4.15 -22.99
C GLY A 438 -9.86 -5.35 -23.93
N PRO A 439 -9.41 -5.19 -25.18
CA PRO A 439 -9.65 -6.15 -26.26
C PRO A 439 -8.95 -7.51 -26.07
N PHE A 440 -8.05 -7.62 -25.10
CA PHE A 440 -7.36 -8.88 -24.79
C PHE A 440 -8.31 -9.90 -24.16
N TRP A 441 -8.98 -9.55 -23.06
CA TRP A 441 -9.79 -10.49 -22.29
C TRP A 441 -11.02 -10.96 -23.03
N ASP A 442 -11.60 -10.10 -23.86
CA ASP A 442 -12.71 -10.50 -24.69
C ASP A 442 -12.30 -11.54 -25.75
N LYS A 443 -11.21 -11.28 -26.48
CA LYS A 443 -10.65 -12.26 -27.43
C LYS A 443 -10.22 -13.55 -26.74
N PHE A 444 -9.64 -13.44 -25.54
CA PHE A 444 -9.17 -14.59 -24.80
C PHE A 444 -10.32 -15.43 -24.25
N SER A 445 -11.40 -14.82 -23.76
CA SER A 445 -12.60 -15.54 -23.33
C SER A 445 -13.25 -16.28 -24.49
N ARG A 446 -13.39 -15.65 -25.68
CA ARG A 446 -13.85 -16.33 -26.91
C ARG A 446 -12.98 -17.51 -27.28
N TYR A 447 -11.66 -17.33 -27.23
CA TYR A 447 -10.71 -18.41 -27.45
C TYR A 447 -10.92 -19.59 -26.49
N LEU A 448 -11.15 -19.35 -25.20
CA LEU A 448 -11.46 -20.42 -24.25
C LEU A 448 -12.77 -21.16 -24.59
N PHE A 449 -13.77 -20.44 -25.11
CA PHE A 449 -15.00 -21.06 -25.61
C PHE A 449 -14.76 -21.96 -26.81
N ASP A 450 -13.90 -21.54 -27.75
CA ASP A 450 -13.52 -22.36 -28.90
C ASP A 450 -12.85 -23.66 -28.44
N VAL A 451 -11.91 -23.58 -27.48
CA VAL A 451 -11.27 -24.75 -26.86
C VAL A 451 -12.30 -25.70 -26.23
N LEU A 452 -13.27 -25.16 -25.48
CA LEU A 452 -14.34 -25.98 -24.88
C LEU A 452 -15.24 -26.62 -25.94
N SER A 453 -15.55 -25.90 -27.02
CA SER A 453 -16.34 -26.40 -28.14
C SER A 453 -15.62 -27.56 -28.84
N ASP A 454 -14.32 -27.43 -29.08
CA ASP A 454 -13.50 -28.49 -29.67
C ASP A 454 -13.44 -29.72 -28.77
N TYR A 455 -13.32 -29.53 -27.45
CA TYR A 455 -13.41 -30.62 -26.47
C TYR A 455 -14.76 -31.32 -26.49
N MET A 456 -15.86 -30.57 -26.54
CA MET A 456 -17.21 -31.13 -26.67
C MET A 456 -17.41 -31.88 -28.00
N ALA A 457 -16.81 -31.40 -29.09
CA ALA A 457 -16.86 -32.07 -30.40
C ALA A 457 -16.07 -33.39 -30.39
N ALA A 458 -14.84 -33.37 -29.86
CA ALA A 458 -14.00 -34.56 -29.69
C ALA A 458 -14.71 -35.62 -28.85
N TYR A 459 -15.36 -35.20 -27.76
CA TYR A 459 -16.13 -36.08 -26.90
C TYR A 459 -17.29 -36.77 -27.66
N ARG A 460 -18.11 -35.98 -28.37
CA ARG A 460 -19.22 -36.52 -29.16
C ARG A 460 -18.73 -37.51 -30.21
N ASN A 461 -17.63 -37.20 -30.90
CA ASN A 461 -17.04 -38.10 -31.88
C ASN A 461 -16.59 -39.41 -31.24
N ALA A 462 -15.94 -39.36 -30.08
CA ALA A 462 -15.51 -40.55 -29.37
C ALA A 462 -16.70 -41.39 -28.87
N LEU A 463 -17.81 -40.76 -28.46
CA LEU A 463 -19.06 -41.46 -28.14
C LEU A 463 -19.66 -42.17 -29.37
N TYR A 464 -19.63 -41.55 -30.55
CA TYR A 464 -20.16 -42.17 -31.78
C TYR A 464 -19.40 -43.44 -32.20
N LEU A 465 -18.13 -43.57 -31.79
CA LEU A 465 -17.32 -44.75 -32.07
C LEU A 465 -17.57 -45.89 -31.08
N GLN A 466 -18.25 -45.64 -29.95
CA GLN A 466 -18.58 -46.69 -28.99
C GLN A 466 -19.71 -47.59 -29.55
N PRO A 467 -19.67 -48.91 -29.28
CA PRO A 467 -20.76 -49.81 -29.67
C PRO A 467 -22.10 -49.30 -29.13
N TYR A 468 -23.13 -49.29 -29.99
CA TYR A 468 -24.46 -48.88 -29.59
C TYR A 468 -24.98 -49.78 -28.46
N ASN A 469 -25.19 -49.21 -27.28
CA ASN A 469 -25.80 -49.91 -26.16
C ASN A 469 -27.32 -49.73 -26.20
N ASN A 470 -28.05 -50.83 -26.40
CA ASN A 470 -29.52 -50.84 -26.42
C ASN A 470 -30.13 -50.57 -25.04
N ASP A 471 -29.36 -50.72 -23.96
CA ASP A 471 -29.80 -50.40 -22.62
C ASP A 471 -29.79 -48.87 -22.37
N LYS A 472 -30.97 -48.28 -22.45
CA LYS A 472 -31.18 -46.84 -22.21
C LYS A 472 -30.89 -46.41 -20.76
N ASN A 473 -30.70 -47.36 -19.85
CA ASN A 473 -30.38 -47.11 -18.44
C ASN A 473 -28.91 -47.36 -18.11
N ALA A 474 -28.14 -47.95 -19.03
CA ALA A 474 -26.71 -48.12 -18.83
C ALA A 474 -26.02 -46.75 -18.74
N PRO A 475 -25.01 -46.60 -17.85
CA PRO A 475 -24.25 -45.37 -17.78
C PRO A 475 -23.56 -45.09 -19.12
N PRO A 476 -23.46 -43.81 -19.53
CA PRO A 476 -22.69 -43.45 -20.71
C PRO A 476 -21.25 -43.97 -20.54
N PRO A 477 -20.62 -44.46 -21.62
CA PRO A 477 -19.27 -44.98 -21.55
C PRO A 477 -18.32 -43.89 -21.06
N VAL A 478 -17.47 -44.23 -20.09
CA VAL A 478 -16.42 -43.34 -19.59
C VAL A 478 -15.33 -43.26 -20.65
N VAL A 479 -15.42 -42.22 -21.49
CA VAL A 479 -14.38 -41.93 -22.49
C VAL A 479 -13.41 -40.93 -21.89
N THR A 480 -12.16 -41.34 -21.71
CA THR A 480 -11.08 -40.41 -21.38
C THR A 480 -10.58 -39.76 -22.66
N LEU A 481 -10.62 -38.42 -22.70
CA LEU A 481 -10.02 -37.63 -23.78
C LEU A 481 -8.66 -37.14 -23.34
N ASP A 482 -7.63 -37.31 -24.18
CA ASP A 482 -6.31 -36.74 -23.95
C ASP A 482 -6.19 -35.39 -24.66
N LEU A 483 -6.17 -34.29 -23.89
CA LEU A 483 -6.03 -32.95 -24.45
C LEU A 483 -4.72 -32.76 -25.22
N ARG A 484 -3.67 -33.57 -24.97
CA ARG A 484 -2.38 -33.48 -25.67
C ARG A 484 -2.49 -33.96 -27.11
N GLU A 485 -3.44 -34.85 -27.39
CA GLU A 485 -3.70 -35.37 -28.73
C GLU A 485 -4.66 -34.46 -29.52
N MET A 486 -5.29 -33.50 -28.85
CA MET A 486 -6.19 -32.55 -29.48
C MET A 486 -5.43 -31.40 -30.16
N ASN A 487 -5.88 -31.03 -31.36
CA ASN A 487 -5.42 -29.83 -32.03
C ASN A 487 -6.07 -28.58 -31.41
N LEU A 488 -5.58 -28.17 -30.24
CA LEU A 488 -6.09 -26.98 -29.55
C LEU A 488 -5.65 -25.72 -30.30
N PRO A 489 -6.54 -24.73 -30.54
CA PRO A 489 -6.19 -23.51 -31.24
C PRO A 489 -5.01 -22.80 -30.57
N ASP A 490 -4.16 -22.16 -31.38
CA ASP A 490 -3.04 -21.35 -30.88
C ASP A 490 -3.48 -19.91 -30.62
N TYR A 491 -3.02 -19.36 -29.50
CA TYR A 491 -3.17 -17.94 -29.20
C TYR A 491 -1.77 -17.32 -29.15
N ALA A 492 -1.35 -16.64 -30.23
CA ALA A 492 0.03 -16.23 -30.53
C ALA A 492 0.77 -15.41 -29.46
N LYS A 493 0.10 -15.01 -28.38
CA LYS A 493 0.67 -14.22 -27.28
C LYS A 493 0.79 -14.98 -25.95
N LEU A 494 0.33 -16.22 -25.89
CA LEU A 494 0.28 -17.03 -24.68
C LEU A 494 1.07 -18.31 -24.85
N ARG A 495 1.81 -18.67 -23.80
CA ARG A 495 2.36 -20.00 -23.63
C ARG A 495 1.26 -20.88 -23.05
N LYS A 496 1.01 -22.02 -23.70
CA LYS A 496 0.09 -23.05 -23.21
C LYS A 496 0.90 -24.28 -22.78
N GLU A 497 0.62 -24.77 -21.59
CA GLU A 497 1.08 -26.07 -21.11
C GLU A 497 -0.15 -26.98 -21.05
N VAL A 498 -0.11 -28.09 -21.78
CA VAL A 498 -1.25 -29.00 -21.94
C VAL A 498 -0.91 -30.32 -21.25
N THR A 499 -1.79 -30.77 -20.36
CA THR A 499 -1.72 -32.09 -19.72
C THR A 499 -2.84 -32.98 -20.26
N LEU A 500 -3.12 -34.12 -19.62
CA LEU A 500 -4.19 -35.02 -20.03
C LEU A 500 -5.56 -34.32 -20.08
N ASP A 501 -5.83 -33.48 -19.07
CA ASP A 501 -7.16 -32.95 -18.75
C ASP A 501 -7.13 -31.48 -18.30
N THR A 502 -5.96 -30.84 -18.28
CA THR A 502 -5.84 -29.40 -17.99
C THR A 502 -5.02 -28.65 -19.03
N VAL A 503 -5.34 -27.36 -19.19
CA VAL A 503 -4.53 -26.41 -19.96
C VAL A 503 -4.18 -25.22 -19.08
N THR A 504 -2.88 -24.93 -18.96
CA THR A 504 -2.36 -23.77 -18.25
C THR A 504 -1.86 -22.72 -19.23
N TYR A 505 -2.45 -21.53 -19.16
CA TYR A 505 -2.12 -20.36 -19.97
C TYR A 505 -1.28 -19.38 -19.17
N SER A 506 -0.13 -18.99 -19.73
CA SER A 506 0.78 -18.01 -19.14
C SER A 506 1.29 -17.03 -20.20
N ALA A 507 1.77 -15.87 -19.76
CA ALA A 507 2.37 -14.87 -20.65
C ALA A 507 3.71 -14.39 -20.08
N THR A 508 4.68 -14.08 -20.95
CA THR A 508 5.94 -13.44 -20.51
C THR A 508 5.73 -12.00 -20.07
N LEU A 509 4.73 -11.31 -20.64
CA LEU A 509 4.36 -9.94 -20.35
C LEU A 509 2.83 -9.81 -20.34
N GLY A 510 2.32 -8.88 -19.54
CA GLY A 510 0.88 -8.59 -19.47
C GLY A 510 0.16 -9.34 -18.34
N GLN A 511 -1.16 -9.44 -18.45
CA GLN A 511 -2.01 -9.77 -17.30
C GLN A 511 -1.87 -11.22 -16.80
N LEU A 512 -1.47 -12.15 -17.67
CA LEU A 512 -1.18 -13.56 -17.33
C LEU A 512 0.29 -13.82 -16.94
N SER A 513 1.10 -12.78 -16.71
CA SER A 513 2.51 -12.94 -16.35
C SER A 513 2.78 -13.23 -14.88
N HIS A 514 1.79 -12.97 -14.01
CA HIS A 514 1.90 -13.19 -12.56
C HIS A 514 1.02 -14.33 -12.08
N THR A 515 -0.10 -14.52 -12.75
CA THR A 515 -1.13 -15.44 -12.32
C THR A 515 -1.55 -16.26 -13.53
N PRO A 516 -0.90 -17.41 -13.77
CA PRO A 516 -1.29 -18.28 -14.87
C PRO A 516 -2.73 -18.77 -14.67
N LEU A 517 -3.48 -18.86 -15.76
CA LEU A 517 -4.84 -19.39 -15.76
C LEU A 517 -4.77 -20.89 -16.04
N THR A 518 -5.29 -21.72 -15.14
CA THR A 518 -5.43 -23.16 -15.40
C THR A 518 -6.91 -23.53 -15.52
N VAL A 519 -7.24 -24.22 -16.61
CA VAL A 519 -8.59 -24.69 -16.92
C VAL A 519 -8.57 -26.22 -16.98
N ALA A 520 -9.46 -26.87 -16.24
CA ALA A 520 -9.69 -28.31 -16.30
C ALA A 520 -10.85 -28.63 -17.24
N PHE A 521 -10.66 -29.66 -18.06
CA PHE A 521 -11.64 -30.22 -18.97
C PHE A 521 -11.93 -31.67 -18.62
N TYR A 522 -13.16 -31.96 -18.24
CA TYR A 522 -13.56 -33.30 -17.80
C TYR A 522 -15.05 -33.58 -18.05
N LEU A 523 -15.45 -34.83 -17.88
CA LEU A 523 -16.82 -35.29 -18.00
C LEU A 523 -17.38 -35.57 -16.62
N GLU A 524 -18.30 -34.71 -16.15
CA GLU A 524 -18.95 -34.90 -14.85
C GLU A 524 -20.15 -35.85 -15.02
N PRO A 525 -20.19 -37.01 -14.34
CA PRO A 525 -21.37 -37.85 -14.33
C PRO A 525 -22.51 -37.14 -13.58
N TYR A 526 -23.74 -37.28 -14.07
CA TYR A 526 -24.92 -36.77 -13.40
C TYR A 526 -26.11 -37.69 -13.59
N THR A 527 -27.03 -37.69 -12.62
CA THR A 527 -28.27 -38.45 -12.72
C THR A 527 -29.40 -37.53 -13.18
N GLN A 528 -30.02 -37.86 -14.31
CA GLN A 528 -31.21 -37.19 -14.82
C GLN A 528 -32.45 -37.54 -13.99
N ARG A 529 -33.53 -36.80 -14.24
CA ARG A 529 -34.87 -37.19 -13.77
C ARG A 529 -35.15 -38.63 -14.21
N PHE A 530 -35.73 -39.44 -13.32
CA PHE A 530 -36.00 -40.86 -13.53
C PHE A 530 -34.77 -41.79 -13.49
N GLY A 531 -33.66 -41.36 -12.90
CA GLY A 531 -32.53 -42.25 -12.58
C GLY A 531 -31.59 -42.56 -13.75
N LYS A 532 -31.83 -41.98 -14.94
CA LYS A 532 -30.93 -42.17 -16.09
C LYS A 532 -29.60 -41.49 -15.83
N GLN A 533 -28.51 -42.20 -16.06
CA GLN A 533 -27.17 -41.64 -15.94
C GLN A 533 -26.81 -40.86 -17.22
N GLY A 534 -26.16 -39.72 -17.05
CA GLY A 534 -25.66 -38.87 -18.10
C GLY A 534 -24.29 -38.32 -17.73
N VAL A 535 -23.68 -37.62 -18.67
CA VAL A 535 -22.37 -36.99 -18.51
C VAL A 535 -22.42 -35.59 -19.08
N LEU A 536 -21.84 -34.66 -18.35
CA LEU A 536 -21.80 -33.24 -18.69
C LEU A 536 -20.36 -32.84 -18.93
N THR A 537 -20.10 -32.32 -20.12
CA THR A 537 -18.78 -31.77 -20.45
C THR A 537 -18.54 -30.48 -19.65
N LYS A 538 -17.39 -30.41 -18.97
CA LYS A 538 -16.97 -29.27 -18.17
C LYS A 538 -15.69 -28.66 -18.72
N GLY A 539 -15.66 -27.33 -18.73
CA GLY A 539 -14.44 -26.52 -18.77
C GLY A 539 -14.50 -25.53 -17.61
N VAL A 540 -13.69 -25.71 -16.57
CA VAL A 540 -13.75 -24.91 -15.35
C VAL A 540 -12.38 -24.38 -14.96
N VAL A 541 -12.36 -23.16 -14.44
CA VAL A 541 -11.14 -22.56 -13.88
C VAL A 541 -10.82 -23.22 -12.55
N ILE A 542 -9.57 -23.64 -12.39
CA ILE A 542 -9.06 -24.31 -11.18
C ILE A 542 -7.83 -23.62 -10.58
N SER A 543 -7.34 -22.53 -11.17
CA SER A 543 -6.22 -21.73 -10.64
C SER A 543 -6.71 -20.74 -9.56
N PRO A 544 -6.38 -20.92 -8.27
CA PRO A 544 -7.02 -20.20 -7.16
C PRO A 544 -6.82 -18.68 -7.22
N ASP A 545 -5.64 -18.20 -7.58
CA ASP A 545 -5.34 -16.76 -7.54
C ASP A 545 -5.82 -15.99 -8.77
N PHE A 546 -6.37 -16.67 -9.77
CA PHE A 546 -6.79 -16.02 -11.00
C PHE A 546 -8.05 -15.17 -10.77
N PRO A 547 -8.04 -13.85 -11.08
CA PRO A 547 -9.22 -13.01 -10.85
C PRO A 547 -10.32 -13.32 -11.87
N SER A 548 -11.36 -14.03 -11.43
CA SER A 548 -12.47 -14.45 -12.31
C SER A 548 -13.20 -13.28 -12.99
N LYS A 549 -13.09 -12.05 -12.47
CA LYS A 549 -13.64 -10.82 -13.09
C LYS A 549 -13.12 -10.51 -14.49
N TYR A 550 -12.07 -11.19 -14.94
CA TYR A 550 -11.50 -11.05 -16.28
C TYR A 550 -12.07 -12.01 -17.32
N LEU A 551 -12.84 -13.01 -16.88
CA LEU A 551 -13.48 -13.99 -17.74
C LEU A 551 -14.98 -13.70 -17.79
N TYR A 552 -15.65 -14.16 -18.84
CA TYR A 552 -17.09 -14.10 -18.93
C TYR A 552 -17.70 -15.44 -19.32
N GLY A 553 -19.02 -15.54 -19.12
CA GLY A 553 -19.80 -16.72 -19.46
C GLY A 553 -19.31 -17.99 -18.75
N HIS A 554 -19.07 -19.09 -19.46
CA HIS A 554 -18.88 -20.41 -18.86
C HIS A 554 -17.66 -20.51 -17.92
N PHE A 555 -16.61 -19.73 -18.16
CA PHE A 555 -15.39 -19.76 -17.35
C PHE A 555 -15.42 -18.80 -16.15
N ASN A 556 -16.42 -17.92 -16.08
CA ASN A 556 -16.60 -17.06 -14.93
C ASN A 556 -17.34 -17.81 -13.81
N VAL A 557 -16.73 -17.89 -12.63
CA VAL A 557 -17.29 -18.62 -11.48
C VAL A 557 -18.63 -18.04 -11.01
N PHE A 558 -18.89 -16.77 -11.28
CA PHE A 558 -20.13 -16.07 -10.91
C PHE A 558 -21.26 -16.20 -11.93
N ASN A 559 -21.01 -16.70 -13.15
CA ASN A 559 -22.04 -16.80 -14.19
C ASN A 559 -23.18 -17.78 -13.84
N ARG A 560 -23.00 -18.59 -12.78
CA ARG A 560 -24.03 -19.52 -12.28
C ARG A 560 -24.84 -18.95 -11.11
N TYR A 561 -24.47 -17.78 -10.60
CA TYR A 561 -25.21 -17.15 -9.50
C TYR A 561 -26.52 -16.58 -10.03
N PRO A 562 -27.62 -16.74 -9.30
CA PRO A 562 -28.89 -16.22 -9.75
C PRO A 562 -28.85 -14.70 -9.87
N VAL A 563 -29.48 -14.20 -10.93
CA VAL A 563 -29.69 -12.76 -11.11
C VAL A 563 -30.75 -12.27 -10.12
N GLU A 564 -30.81 -10.96 -9.89
CA GLU A 564 -31.75 -10.39 -8.91
C GLU A 564 -33.20 -10.76 -9.20
N GLN A 565 -33.57 -10.83 -10.48
CA GLN A 565 -34.90 -11.21 -10.92
C GLN A 565 -35.26 -12.64 -10.48
N GLU A 566 -34.35 -13.60 -10.65
CA GLU A 566 -34.53 -15.01 -10.28
C GLU A 566 -34.64 -15.24 -8.76
N LEU A 567 -34.24 -14.27 -7.94
CA LEU A 567 -34.39 -14.33 -6.48
C LEU A 567 -35.68 -13.68 -5.98
N ARG A 568 -36.32 -12.86 -6.83
CA ARG A 568 -37.60 -12.21 -6.53
C ARG A 568 -38.78 -13.09 -6.97
N GLU A 569 -38.59 -13.83 -8.05
CA GLU A 569 -39.47 -14.93 -8.50
C GLU A 569 -39.34 -16.14 -7.55
#